data_AF-A0A7D4AUQ7-F1
#
_entry.id   AF-A0A7D4AUQ7-F1
#
_cell.length_a   1.000
_cell.length_b   1.000
_cell.length_c   1.000
_cell.angle_alpha   90.00
_cell.angle_beta   90.00
_cell.angle_gamma   90.00
#
_symmetry.space_group_name_H-M   'P 1'
#
loop_
_entity.id
_entity.type
_entity.pdbx_description
1 polymer ?
#
loop_
_entity_poly.entity_id
_entity_poly.type
_entity_poly.pdbx_seq_one_letter_code
_entity_poly.pdbx_strand_id
1 'polypeptide(L)'
;MTPAEVSDALVAAVGAAVADGELDVAVPGEALVFAREAGVFESPVALVLGVEPAVIAKRVGGAVTGRGFVRIEMPAADVVGAILRDPGYGTARVPAHVWDDRPRTFANPGFAVRYAYARACWTGRWARDLGIGEGLPESLADVEKRLVGALADVPGRAAQAEREGDARPLAFCLERVAGAYHDVHERCPAVPAGGEKPGAVHAGRAGLARAVRIALGNGLKMIGETPRERI
;
A
#
# COMPACT_ATOMS: atom_id res chain seq x y z
N MET A 1 -11.39 9.05 -2.29
CA MET A 1 -10.97 8.05 -1.30
C MET A 1 -9.70 7.39 -1.79
N THR A 2 -8.60 7.61 -1.08
CA THR A 2 -7.32 6.92 -1.25
C THR A 2 -7.22 5.73 -0.28
N PRO A 3 -6.24 4.81 -0.44
CA PRO A 3 -6.00 3.75 0.54
C PRO A 3 -5.79 4.26 1.98
N ALA A 4 -5.15 5.42 2.14
CA ALA A 4 -4.92 6.04 3.44
C ALA A 4 -6.21 6.61 4.07
N GLU A 5 -7.19 7.01 3.26
CA GLU A 5 -8.45 7.62 3.70
C GLU A 5 -9.54 6.58 4.04
N VAL A 6 -9.30 5.27 3.81
CA VAL A 6 -10.33 4.25 4.02
C VAL A 6 -10.80 4.20 5.48
N SER A 7 -9.87 4.35 6.44
CA SER A 7 -10.22 4.37 7.87
C SER A 7 -11.09 5.58 8.20
N ASP A 8 -10.69 6.77 7.77
CA ASP A 8 -11.43 8.02 7.98
C ASP A 8 -12.83 7.97 7.36
N ALA A 9 -12.95 7.37 6.17
CA ALA A 9 -14.24 7.19 5.51
C ALA A 9 -15.18 6.27 6.30
N LEU A 10 -14.67 5.20 6.90
CA LEU A 10 -15.44 4.30 7.76
C LEU A 10 -15.86 5.00 9.06
N VAL A 11 -14.95 5.74 9.69
CA VAL A 11 -15.24 6.54 10.89
C VAL A 11 -16.32 7.59 10.58
N ALA A 12 -16.19 8.31 9.46
CA ALA A 12 -17.17 9.29 9.01
C ALA A 12 -18.54 8.64 8.72
N ALA A 13 -18.55 7.45 8.13
CA ALA A 13 -19.79 6.70 7.88
C ALA A 13 -20.49 6.28 9.18
N VAL A 14 -19.74 5.83 10.19
CA VAL A 14 -20.29 5.54 11.52
C VAL A 14 -20.84 6.83 12.15
N GLY A 15 -20.07 7.92 12.14
CA GLY A 15 -20.50 9.21 12.70
C GLY A 15 -21.77 9.75 12.06
N ALA A 16 -21.90 9.64 10.74
CA ALA A 16 -23.11 10.05 10.03
C ALA A 16 -24.30 9.15 10.38
N ALA A 17 -24.10 7.83 10.51
CA ALA A 17 -25.18 6.92 10.91
C ALA A 17 -25.67 7.16 12.35
N VAL A 18 -24.76 7.54 13.26
CA VAL A 18 -25.12 7.96 14.63
C VAL A 18 -25.89 9.28 14.61
N ALA A 19 -25.44 10.26 13.83
CA ALA A 19 -26.12 11.56 13.69
C ALA A 19 -27.55 11.43 13.12
N ASP A 20 -27.75 10.47 12.21
CA ASP A 20 -29.05 10.18 11.59
C ASP A 20 -29.93 9.25 12.46
N GLY A 21 -29.44 8.79 13.62
CA GLY A 21 -30.18 7.91 14.53
C GLY A 21 -30.32 6.46 14.06
N GLU A 22 -29.57 6.05 13.03
CA GLU A 22 -29.56 4.67 12.53
C GLU A 22 -28.71 3.73 13.41
N LEU A 23 -27.70 4.27 14.10
CA LEU A 23 -26.84 3.56 15.05
C LEU A 23 -26.83 4.25 16.41
N ASP A 24 -26.87 3.47 17.48
CA ASP A 24 -26.72 3.95 18.86
C ASP A 24 -25.42 3.42 19.47
N VAL A 25 -24.29 3.97 19.00
CA VAL A 25 -22.93 3.62 19.45
C VAL A 25 -22.04 4.85 19.51
N ALA A 26 -20.96 4.78 20.29
CA ALA A 26 -19.90 5.78 20.23
C ALA A 26 -19.16 5.72 18.89
N VAL A 27 -18.91 6.87 18.29
CA VAL A 27 -18.11 6.97 17.05
C VAL A 27 -16.66 6.61 17.38
N PRO A 28 -16.06 5.61 16.71
CA PRO A 28 -14.68 5.24 16.98
C PRO A 28 -13.73 6.34 16.50
N GLY A 29 -12.60 6.52 17.18
CA GLY A 29 -11.55 7.45 16.72
C GLY A 29 -10.81 6.96 15.47
N GLU A 30 -10.83 5.65 15.21
CA GLU A 30 -10.21 5.03 14.04
C GLU A 30 -10.93 3.70 13.70
N ALA A 31 -10.97 3.34 12.42
CA ALA A 31 -11.39 2.02 11.97
C ALA A 31 -10.19 1.16 11.54
N LEU A 32 -10.14 -0.11 11.98
CA LEU A 32 -9.17 -1.06 11.47
C LEU A 32 -9.45 -1.37 10.00
N VAL A 33 -8.43 -1.30 9.15
CA VAL A 33 -8.53 -1.59 7.71
C VAL A 33 -7.44 -2.58 7.31
N PHE A 34 -7.84 -3.61 6.57
CA PHE A 34 -6.93 -4.60 6.01
C PHE A 34 -7.03 -4.58 4.48
N ALA A 35 -5.90 -4.45 3.78
CA ALA A 35 -5.87 -4.71 2.35
C ALA A 35 -5.80 -6.23 2.11
N ARG A 36 -6.81 -6.76 1.40
CA ARG A 36 -6.87 -8.20 1.05
C ARG A 36 -6.21 -8.48 -0.29
N GLU A 37 -6.48 -7.63 -1.27
CA GLU A 37 -6.02 -7.75 -2.64
C GLU A 37 -5.77 -6.35 -3.23
N ALA A 38 -5.41 -6.28 -4.50
CA ALA A 38 -5.23 -5.01 -5.21
C ALA A 38 -6.53 -4.18 -5.18
N GLY A 39 -6.57 -3.17 -4.31
CA GLY A 39 -7.72 -2.27 -4.20
C GLY A 39 -8.91 -2.85 -3.42
N VAL A 40 -8.75 -3.97 -2.73
CA VAL A 40 -9.83 -4.55 -1.90
C VAL A 40 -9.48 -4.38 -0.43
N PHE A 41 -10.32 -3.63 0.28
CA PHE A 41 -10.15 -3.31 1.69
C PHE A 41 -11.29 -3.91 2.50
N GLU A 42 -10.97 -4.44 3.67
CA GLU A 42 -11.97 -4.95 4.60
C GLU A 42 -11.76 -4.36 5.99
N SER A 43 -12.87 -4.05 6.66
CA SER A 43 -12.88 -3.56 8.03
C SER A 43 -13.86 -4.35 8.90
N PRO A 44 -13.44 -4.78 10.11
CA PRO A 44 -14.34 -5.36 11.10
C PRO A 44 -15.09 -4.30 11.92
N VAL A 45 -15.08 -3.01 11.51
CA VAL A 45 -15.63 -1.90 12.32
C VAL A 45 -17.04 -2.17 12.83
N ALA A 46 -17.92 -2.75 12.00
CA ALA A 46 -19.27 -3.11 12.40
C ALA A 46 -19.31 -4.19 13.50
N LEU A 47 -18.45 -5.21 13.38
CA LEU A 47 -18.32 -6.30 14.36
C LEU A 47 -17.78 -5.78 15.69
N VAL A 48 -16.77 -4.90 15.65
CA VAL A 48 -16.17 -4.28 16.85
C VAL A 48 -17.19 -3.43 17.58
N LEU A 49 -18.02 -2.69 16.86
CA LEU A 49 -19.07 -1.84 17.42
C LEU A 49 -20.35 -2.60 17.79
N GLY A 50 -20.51 -3.85 17.34
CA GLY A 50 -21.73 -4.63 17.54
C GLY A 50 -22.95 -4.09 16.77
N VAL A 51 -22.73 -3.52 15.58
CA VAL A 51 -23.77 -2.87 14.77
C VAL A 51 -24.00 -3.58 13.43
N GLU A 52 -25.14 -3.27 12.79
CA GLU A 52 -25.48 -3.80 11.48
C GLU A 52 -24.50 -3.31 10.40
N PRO A 53 -23.68 -4.20 9.79
CA PRO A 53 -22.66 -3.81 8.82
C PRO A 53 -23.23 -3.17 7.55
N ALA A 54 -24.47 -3.50 7.18
CA ALA A 54 -25.11 -2.94 5.99
C ALA A 54 -25.28 -1.41 6.05
N VAL A 55 -25.49 -0.86 7.25
CA VAL A 55 -25.63 0.60 7.47
C VAL A 55 -24.34 1.31 7.09
N ILE A 56 -23.19 0.82 7.58
CA ILE A 56 -21.88 1.39 7.31
C ILE A 56 -21.49 1.14 5.84
N ALA A 57 -21.67 -0.07 5.34
CA ALA A 57 -21.31 -0.45 3.97
C ALA A 57 -22.02 0.43 2.93
N LYS A 58 -23.33 0.69 3.10
CA LYS A 58 -24.09 1.57 2.20
C LYS A 58 -23.49 2.98 2.14
N ARG A 59 -23.05 3.53 3.27
CA ARG A 59 -22.53 4.90 3.36
C ARG A 59 -21.15 5.07 2.74
N VAL A 60 -20.31 4.04 2.81
CA VAL A 60 -18.98 4.05 2.15
C VAL A 60 -19.04 3.58 0.70
N GLY A 61 -20.22 3.27 0.16
CA GLY A 61 -20.37 2.71 -1.19
C GLY A 61 -19.75 1.30 -1.32
N GLY A 62 -19.68 0.56 -0.22
CA GLY A 62 -19.10 -0.78 -0.13
C GLY A 62 -20.15 -1.89 -0.05
N ALA A 63 -19.69 -3.08 0.31
CA ALA A 63 -20.51 -4.27 0.49
C ALA A 63 -20.23 -4.93 1.85
N VAL A 64 -21.13 -5.81 2.29
CA VAL A 64 -20.91 -6.66 3.47
C VAL A 64 -20.41 -8.02 3.02
N THR A 65 -19.37 -8.54 3.66
CA THR A 65 -18.91 -9.92 3.42
C THR A 65 -19.63 -10.89 4.36
N GLY A 66 -19.67 -12.18 4.01
CA GLY A 66 -20.37 -13.21 4.81
C GLY A 66 -19.85 -13.39 6.25
N ARG A 67 -18.78 -12.69 6.65
CA ARG A 67 -18.25 -12.65 8.01
C ARG A 67 -18.59 -11.35 8.77
N GLY A 68 -19.41 -10.47 8.18
CA GLY A 68 -19.80 -9.18 8.77
C GLY A 68 -18.76 -8.07 8.59
N PHE A 69 -17.75 -8.24 7.73
CA PHE A 69 -16.81 -7.17 7.41
C PHE A 69 -17.44 -6.21 6.40
N VAL A 70 -17.13 -4.93 6.55
CA VAL A 70 -17.39 -3.91 5.53
C VAL A 70 -16.25 -3.98 4.51
N ARG A 71 -16.59 -4.27 3.25
CA ARG A 71 -15.68 -4.35 2.12
C ARG A 71 -15.81 -3.12 1.24
N ILE A 72 -14.67 -2.50 0.94
CA ILE A 72 -14.56 -1.35 0.04
C ILE A 72 -13.64 -1.77 -1.12
N GLU A 73 -14.07 -1.52 -2.34
CA GLU A 73 -13.30 -1.80 -3.55
C GLU A 73 -12.94 -0.49 -4.24
N MET A 74 -11.69 -0.41 -4.70
CA MET A 74 -11.21 0.65 -5.56
C MET A 74 -10.40 0.06 -6.71
N PRO A 75 -10.46 0.65 -7.91
CA PRO A 75 -9.61 0.23 -9.01
C PRO A 75 -8.13 0.22 -8.62
N ALA A 76 -7.40 -0.82 -9.02
CA ALA A 76 -5.98 -0.94 -8.72
C ALA A 76 -5.16 0.25 -9.28
N ALA A 77 -5.57 0.82 -10.42
CA ALA A 77 -4.99 2.05 -10.95
C ALA A 77 -5.19 3.26 -10.03
N ASP A 78 -6.30 3.34 -9.29
CA ASP A 78 -6.57 4.41 -8.34
C ASP A 78 -5.72 4.27 -7.08
N VAL A 79 -5.45 3.03 -6.62
CA VAL A 79 -4.46 2.77 -5.56
C VAL A 79 -3.10 3.33 -5.96
N VAL A 80 -2.61 2.95 -7.15
CA VAL A 80 -1.32 3.43 -7.65
C VAL A 80 -1.34 4.95 -7.81
N GLY A 81 -2.38 5.51 -8.42
CA GLY A 81 -2.53 6.94 -8.61
C GLY A 81 -2.55 7.74 -7.31
N ALA A 82 -3.19 7.21 -6.26
CA ALA A 82 -3.18 7.81 -4.93
C ALA A 82 -1.76 7.89 -4.37
N ILE A 83 -1.00 6.79 -4.42
CA ILE A 83 0.41 6.76 -3.97
C ILE A 83 1.25 7.76 -4.77
N LEU A 84 1.07 7.81 -6.10
CA LEU A 84 1.84 8.68 -6.97
C LEU A 84 1.59 10.19 -6.71
N ARG A 85 0.41 10.55 -6.20
CA ARG A 85 0.01 11.93 -5.88
C ARG A 85 0.35 12.33 -4.44
N ASP A 86 0.68 11.38 -3.58
CA ASP A 86 0.95 11.62 -2.17
C ASP A 86 2.41 11.28 -1.79
N PRO A 87 3.31 12.29 -1.75
CA PRO A 87 4.67 12.09 -1.26
C PRO A 87 4.74 11.59 0.18
N GLY A 88 3.71 11.83 1.00
CA GLY A 88 3.59 11.42 2.39
C GLY A 88 2.81 10.12 2.60
N TYR A 89 2.62 9.33 1.53
CA TYR A 89 1.81 8.11 1.56
C TYR A 89 2.17 7.20 2.73
N GLY A 90 1.16 6.90 3.56
CA GLY A 90 1.23 5.97 4.68
C GLY A 90 2.08 6.43 5.85
N THR A 91 2.41 7.72 5.97
CA THR A 91 3.24 8.22 7.08
C THR A 91 2.50 8.23 8.42
N ALA A 92 3.14 7.73 9.47
CA ALA A 92 2.67 7.66 10.85
C ALA A 92 3.86 7.75 11.83
N ARG A 93 3.62 7.96 13.13
CA ARG A 93 4.70 7.95 14.14
C ARG A 93 4.97 6.52 14.61
N VAL A 94 5.95 5.89 13.98
CA VAL A 94 6.34 4.51 14.29
C VAL A 94 7.65 4.52 15.11
N PRO A 95 7.81 3.63 16.12
CA PRO A 95 9.09 3.45 16.78
C PRO A 95 10.20 3.02 15.81
N ALA A 96 11.45 3.25 16.19
CA ALA A 96 12.57 2.80 15.37
C ALA A 96 12.62 1.26 15.30
N HIS A 97 13.01 0.73 14.13
CA HIS A 97 13.26 -0.68 13.91
C HIS A 97 14.57 -0.85 13.15
N VAL A 98 15.33 -1.89 13.49
CA VAL A 98 16.62 -2.16 12.87
C VAL A 98 16.62 -3.59 12.36
N TRP A 99 16.87 -3.74 11.06
CA TRP A 99 17.28 -5.01 10.48
C TRP A 99 18.81 -5.10 10.39
N ASP A 100 19.33 -6.32 10.47
CA ASP A 100 20.75 -6.58 10.22
C ASP A 100 21.18 -6.09 8.81
N ASP A 101 22.39 -5.52 8.70
CA ASP A 101 22.98 -5.15 7.39
C ASP A 101 23.52 -6.38 6.63
N ARG A 102 23.88 -7.44 7.36
CA ARG A 102 24.55 -8.62 6.83
C ARG A 102 23.79 -9.90 7.17
N PRO A 103 23.84 -10.93 6.30
CA PRO A 103 24.48 -10.94 4.98
C PRO A 103 23.68 -10.11 3.94
N ARG A 104 24.35 -9.66 2.87
CA ARG A 104 23.72 -8.92 1.77
C ARG A 104 23.12 -9.89 0.75
N THR A 105 22.10 -10.63 1.17
CA THR A 105 21.38 -11.61 0.37
C THR A 105 19.87 -11.42 0.51
N PHE A 106 19.09 -11.91 -0.44
CA PHE A 106 17.62 -11.82 -0.37
C PHE A 106 16.99 -12.57 0.82
N ALA A 107 17.73 -13.47 1.47
CA ALA A 107 17.29 -14.11 2.71
C ALA A 107 17.35 -13.16 3.92
N ASN A 108 18.10 -12.06 3.84
CA ASN A 108 18.09 -11.00 4.85
C ASN A 108 16.96 -10.00 4.51
N PRO A 109 15.93 -9.85 5.36
CA PRO A 109 14.81 -8.95 5.10
C PRO A 109 15.23 -7.50 4.96
N GLY A 110 16.14 -7.02 5.81
CA GLY A 110 16.64 -5.64 5.73
C GLY A 110 17.36 -5.36 4.42
N PHE A 111 18.19 -6.29 3.95
CA PHE A 111 18.83 -6.16 2.65
C PHE A 111 17.80 -6.17 1.51
N ALA A 112 16.84 -7.10 1.52
CA ALA A 112 15.80 -7.18 0.50
C ALA A 112 14.99 -5.88 0.39
N VAL A 113 14.55 -5.31 1.52
CA VAL A 113 13.80 -4.05 1.57
C VAL A 113 14.63 -2.88 1.03
N ARG A 114 15.85 -2.69 1.54
CA ARG A 114 16.73 -1.61 1.09
C ARG A 114 17.02 -1.75 -0.41
N TYR A 115 17.33 -2.96 -0.88
CA TYR A 115 17.62 -3.22 -2.28
C TYR A 115 16.41 -3.02 -3.19
N ALA A 116 15.20 -3.36 -2.76
CA ALA A 116 13.96 -3.03 -3.48
C ALA A 116 13.80 -1.52 -3.68
N TYR A 117 14.06 -0.71 -2.65
CA TYR A 117 14.06 0.75 -2.77
C TYR A 117 15.09 1.25 -3.78
N ALA A 118 16.35 0.81 -3.68
CA ALA A 118 17.40 1.20 -4.61
C ALA A 118 17.06 0.80 -6.05
N ARG A 119 16.61 -0.44 -6.27
CA ARG A 119 16.17 -0.97 -7.57
C ARG A 119 15.02 -0.15 -8.15
N ALA A 120 14.03 0.25 -7.34
CA ALA A 120 12.94 1.12 -7.76
C ALA A 120 13.45 2.49 -8.25
N CYS A 121 14.43 3.07 -7.56
CA CYS A 121 15.11 4.29 -8.00
C CYS A 121 15.84 4.09 -9.33
N TRP A 122 16.50 2.95 -9.53
CA TRP A 122 17.23 2.64 -10.75
C TRP A 122 16.30 2.44 -11.94
N THR A 123 15.21 1.71 -11.74
CA THR A 123 14.16 1.51 -12.74
C THR A 123 13.58 2.84 -13.22
N GLY A 124 13.29 3.78 -12.31
CA GLY A 124 12.83 5.12 -12.70
C GLY A 124 13.86 5.91 -13.51
N ARG A 125 15.16 5.72 -13.24
CA ARG A 125 16.23 6.32 -14.07
C ARG A 125 16.30 5.69 -15.46
N TRP A 126 16.34 4.36 -15.54
CA TRP A 126 16.38 3.66 -16.82
C TRP A 126 15.16 3.96 -17.70
N ALA A 127 13.97 4.02 -17.10
CA ALA A 127 12.76 4.42 -17.80
C ALA A 127 12.92 5.83 -18.40
N ARG A 128 13.40 6.79 -17.62
CA ARG A 128 13.65 8.16 -18.10
C ARG A 128 14.69 8.21 -19.22
N ASP A 129 15.79 7.49 -19.08
CA ASP A 129 16.87 7.45 -20.09
C ASP A 129 16.37 6.87 -21.44
N LEU A 130 15.33 6.02 -21.39
CA LEU A 130 14.65 5.45 -22.56
C LEU A 130 13.43 6.28 -23.02
N GLY A 131 13.16 7.44 -22.42
CA GLY A 131 12.00 8.28 -22.74
C GLY A 131 10.65 7.71 -22.31
N ILE A 132 10.64 6.79 -21.35
CA ILE A 132 9.44 6.13 -20.82
C ILE A 132 8.90 6.95 -19.65
N GLY A 133 7.65 7.41 -19.76
CA GLY A 133 6.96 8.12 -18.68
C GLY A 133 6.57 7.21 -17.51
N GLU A 134 6.25 7.80 -16.36
CA GLU A 134 5.71 7.09 -15.20
C GLU A 134 4.17 7.22 -15.20
N GLY A 135 3.49 6.23 -15.78
CA GLY A 135 2.04 6.21 -15.97
C GLY A 135 1.27 5.34 -14.98
N LEU A 136 -0.05 5.33 -15.10
CA LEU A 136 -0.89 4.36 -14.39
C LEU A 136 -0.94 3.04 -15.19
N PRO A 137 -0.97 1.88 -14.52
CA PRO A 137 -1.14 0.60 -15.22
C PRO A 137 -2.54 0.48 -15.81
N GLU A 138 -2.65 0.23 -17.11
CA GLU A 138 -3.93 -0.04 -17.80
C GLU A 138 -4.46 -1.45 -17.48
N SER A 139 -3.54 -2.39 -17.25
CA SER A 139 -3.83 -3.75 -16.81
C SER A 139 -2.72 -4.25 -15.91
N LEU A 140 -3.02 -5.26 -15.09
CA LEU A 140 -2.07 -5.85 -14.15
C LEU A 140 -2.03 -7.37 -14.32
N ALA A 141 -0.82 -7.90 -14.50
CA ALA A 141 -0.51 -9.30 -14.30
C ALA A 141 -0.69 -9.69 -12.81
N ASP A 142 -0.79 -10.98 -12.51
CA ASP A 142 -1.07 -11.43 -11.14
C ASP A 142 0.03 -11.05 -10.14
N VAL A 143 1.30 -11.02 -10.57
CA VAL A 143 2.39 -10.53 -9.72
C VAL A 143 2.31 -9.02 -9.46
N GLU A 144 1.84 -8.25 -10.45
CA GLU A 144 1.64 -6.81 -10.32
C GLU A 144 0.45 -6.51 -9.40
N LYS A 145 -0.63 -7.30 -9.46
CA LYS A 145 -1.75 -7.21 -8.50
C LYS A 145 -1.30 -7.48 -7.06
N ARG A 146 -0.45 -8.49 -6.84
CA ARG A 146 0.09 -8.78 -5.49
C ARG A 146 0.89 -7.60 -4.95
N LEU A 147 1.70 -6.95 -5.80
CA LEU A 147 2.42 -5.73 -5.43
C LEU A 147 1.47 -4.61 -5.05
N VAL A 148 0.43 -4.34 -5.87
CA VAL A 148 -0.55 -3.29 -5.57
C VAL A 148 -1.28 -3.57 -4.25
N GLY A 149 -1.65 -4.82 -3.98
CA GLY A 149 -2.25 -5.22 -2.70
C GLY A 149 -1.30 -5.01 -1.51
N ALA A 150 -0.02 -5.32 -1.66
CA ALA A 150 0.98 -5.05 -0.61
C ALA A 150 1.17 -3.54 -0.36
N LEU A 151 1.21 -2.73 -1.43
CA LEU A 151 1.29 -1.27 -1.33
C LEU A 151 0.05 -0.66 -0.66
N ALA A 152 -1.14 -1.19 -0.94
CA ALA A 152 -2.40 -0.77 -0.35
C ALA A 152 -2.46 -1.01 1.17
N ASP A 153 -1.76 -2.03 1.69
CA ASP A 153 -1.75 -2.37 3.12
C ASP A 153 -0.88 -1.40 3.96
N VAL A 154 0.05 -0.67 3.32
CA VAL A 154 1.07 0.15 4.02
C VAL A 154 0.46 1.16 5.00
N PRO A 155 -0.56 1.98 4.64
CA PRO A 155 -1.14 2.93 5.58
C PRO A 155 -1.77 2.26 6.81
N GLY A 156 -2.50 1.15 6.61
CA GLY A 156 -3.13 0.41 7.70
C GLY A 156 -2.10 -0.20 8.66
N ARG A 157 -0.96 -0.68 8.12
CA ARG A 157 0.15 -1.25 8.92
C ARG A 157 0.96 -0.18 9.63
N ALA A 158 1.14 0.99 9.03
CA ALA A 158 1.78 2.13 9.69
C ALA A 158 0.93 2.64 10.86
N ALA A 159 -0.38 2.79 10.65
CA ALA A 159 -1.30 3.17 11.72
C ALA A 159 -1.36 2.11 12.84
N GLN A 160 -1.36 0.82 12.48
CA GLN A 160 -1.24 -0.26 13.45
C GLN A 160 0.03 -0.15 14.29
N ALA A 161 1.17 0.09 13.64
CA ALA A 161 2.45 0.22 14.31
C ALA A 161 2.51 1.42 15.27
N GLU A 162 1.92 2.55 14.88
CA GLU A 162 1.77 3.74 15.73
C GLU A 162 0.89 3.44 16.97
N ARG A 163 -0.29 2.84 16.75
CA ARG A 163 -1.21 2.49 17.85
C ARG A 163 -0.61 1.50 18.84
N GLU A 164 0.08 0.49 18.34
CA GLU A 164 0.65 -0.59 19.16
C GLU A 164 1.98 -0.17 19.80
N GLY A 165 2.59 0.93 19.37
CA GLY A 165 3.95 1.30 19.78
C GLY A 165 4.97 0.23 19.38
N ASP A 166 4.74 -0.43 18.25
CA ASP A 166 5.53 -1.56 17.76
C ASP A 166 5.72 -1.45 16.25
N ALA A 167 6.98 -1.37 15.80
CA ALA A 167 7.31 -1.21 14.39
C ALA A 167 7.18 -2.51 13.56
N ARG A 168 7.06 -3.67 14.20
CA ARG A 168 7.04 -4.98 13.51
C ARG A 168 5.94 -5.12 12.45
N PRO A 169 4.68 -4.70 12.68
CA PRO A 169 3.64 -4.78 11.65
C PRO A 169 4.01 -4.01 10.37
N LEU A 170 4.62 -2.82 10.51
CA LEU A 170 5.12 -2.04 9.37
C LEU A 170 6.33 -2.72 8.74
N ALA A 171 7.32 -3.16 9.54
CA ALA A 171 8.52 -3.83 9.03
C ALA A 171 8.16 -5.04 8.15
N PHE A 172 7.28 -5.93 8.63
CA PHE A 172 6.81 -7.08 7.84
C PHE A 172 6.02 -6.67 6.60
N CYS A 173 5.29 -5.56 6.64
CA CYS A 173 4.62 -5.00 5.46
C CYS A 173 5.64 -4.55 4.40
N LEU A 174 6.71 -3.86 4.81
CA LEU A 174 7.78 -3.42 3.91
C LEU A 174 8.51 -4.62 3.29
N GLU A 175 8.75 -5.68 4.06
CA GLU A 175 9.30 -6.95 3.56
C GLU A 175 8.39 -7.56 2.48
N ARG A 176 7.07 -7.58 2.68
CA ARG A 176 6.10 -8.05 1.68
C ARG A 176 6.10 -7.19 0.41
N VAL A 177 6.16 -5.86 0.55
CA VAL A 177 6.26 -4.95 -0.61
C VAL A 177 7.55 -5.21 -1.39
N ALA A 178 8.68 -5.37 -0.68
CA ALA A 178 9.97 -5.65 -1.30
C ALA A 178 9.97 -6.98 -2.06
N GLY A 179 9.49 -8.06 -1.44
CA GLY A 179 9.36 -9.36 -2.09
C GLY A 179 8.49 -9.30 -3.34
N ALA A 180 7.29 -8.70 -3.24
CA ALA A 180 6.40 -8.54 -4.39
C ALA A 180 7.02 -7.68 -5.51
N TYR A 181 7.80 -6.65 -5.16
CA TYR A 181 8.48 -5.83 -6.16
C TYR A 181 9.64 -6.57 -6.83
N HIS A 182 10.36 -7.44 -6.11
CA HIS A 182 11.38 -8.28 -6.72
C HIS A 182 10.76 -9.21 -7.78
N ASP A 183 9.63 -9.86 -7.47
CA ASP A 183 8.88 -10.68 -8.42
C ASP A 183 8.45 -9.89 -9.66
N VAL A 184 7.89 -8.68 -9.46
CA VAL A 184 7.48 -7.80 -10.56
C VAL A 184 8.67 -7.40 -11.41
N HIS A 185 9.80 -7.01 -10.80
CA HIS A 185 10.98 -6.60 -11.55
C HIS A 185 11.55 -7.72 -12.43
N GLU A 186 11.50 -8.97 -11.96
CA GLU A 186 12.02 -10.12 -12.70
C GLU A 186 11.07 -10.62 -13.79
N ARG A 187 9.76 -10.60 -13.52
CA ARG A 187 8.75 -11.22 -14.41
C ARG A 187 8.03 -10.21 -15.31
N CYS A 188 8.07 -8.94 -14.94
CA CYS A 188 7.36 -7.83 -15.57
C CYS A 188 8.28 -6.60 -15.66
N PRO A 189 9.38 -6.67 -16.44
CA PRO A 189 10.35 -5.58 -16.49
C PRO A 189 9.70 -4.29 -16.99
N ALA A 190 10.04 -3.19 -16.31
CA ALA A 190 9.52 -1.87 -16.62
C ALA A 190 10.18 -1.24 -17.84
N VAL A 191 11.39 -1.68 -18.20
CA VAL A 191 12.10 -1.24 -19.40
C VAL A 191 12.10 -2.34 -20.45
N PRO A 192 11.94 -2.01 -21.74
CA PRO A 192 11.98 -2.98 -22.82
C PRO A 192 13.36 -3.60 -22.96
N ALA A 193 13.41 -4.84 -23.45
CA ALA A 193 14.66 -5.57 -23.70
C ALA A 193 14.80 -5.96 -25.18
N GLY A 194 16.04 -5.95 -25.68
CA GLY A 194 16.34 -6.33 -27.05
C GLY A 194 15.66 -5.42 -28.07
N GLY A 195 14.87 -6.00 -28.98
CA GLY A 195 14.15 -5.27 -30.03
C GLY A 195 12.74 -4.77 -29.65
N GLU A 196 12.31 -4.97 -28.40
CA GLU A 196 11.00 -4.51 -27.92
C GLU A 196 10.90 -2.98 -27.95
N LYS A 197 9.76 -2.46 -28.40
CA LYS A 197 9.50 -1.01 -28.44
C LYS A 197 8.86 -0.56 -27.12
N PRO A 198 9.27 0.59 -26.56
CA PRO A 198 8.58 1.21 -25.43
C PRO A 198 7.08 1.45 -25.72
N GLY A 199 6.25 1.37 -24.67
CA GLY A 199 4.78 1.48 -24.77
C GLY A 199 4.11 1.64 -23.40
N ALA A 200 2.77 1.69 -23.40
CA ALA A 200 1.96 1.98 -22.21
C ALA A 200 2.21 1.01 -21.04
N VAL A 201 2.45 -0.27 -21.33
CA VAL A 201 2.79 -1.28 -20.31
C VAL A 201 4.08 -0.93 -19.55
N HIS A 202 5.10 -0.43 -20.26
CA HIS A 202 6.35 0.01 -19.64
C HIS A 202 6.13 1.26 -18.79
N ALA A 203 5.30 2.19 -19.27
CA ALA A 203 4.95 3.37 -18.50
C ALA A 203 4.20 3.04 -17.20
N GLY A 204 3.23 2.12 -17.26
CA GLY A 204 2.52 1.63 -16.07
C GLY A 204 3.43 0.95 -15.05
N ARG A 205 4.37 0.13 -15.52
CA ARG A 205 5.37 -0.54 -14.67
C ARG A 205 6.40 0.44 -14.08
N ALA A 206 6.79 1.46 -14.83
CA ALA A 206 7.60 2.56 -14.29
C ALA A 206 6.84 3.33 -13.19
N GLY A 207 5.52 3.54 -13.37
CA GLY A 207 4.64 4.05 -12.33
C GLY A 207 4.58 3.17 -11.08
N LEU A 208 4.48 1.85 -11.24
CA LEU A 208 4.57 0.90 -10.11
C LEU A 208 5.91 1.01 -9.38
N ALA A 209 7.03 1.11 -10.11
CA ALA A 209 8.34 1.33 -9.50
C ALA A 209 8.40 2.64 -8.70
N ARG A 210 7.79 3.73 -9.22
CA ARG A 210 7.68 4.98 -8.47
C ARG A 210 6.82 4.86 -7.21
N ALA A 211 5.70 4.13 -7.28
CA ALA A 211 4.87 3.86 -6.12
C ALA A 211 5.63 3.08 -5.03
N VAL A 212 6.41 2.06 -5.42
CA VAL A 212 7.31 1.33 -4.51
C VAL A 212 8.36 2.24 -3.89
N ARG A 213 8.98 3.12 -4.68
CA ARG A 213 9.96 4.10 -4.17
C ARG A 213 9.35 4.99 -3.09
N ILE A 214 8.13 5.49 -3.30
CA ILE A 214 7.43 6.34 -2.33
C ILE A 214 7.14 5.53 -1.05
N ALA A 215 6.47 4.38 -1.18
CA ALA A 215 6.06 3.58 -0.03
C ALA A 215 7.26 3.07 0.80
N LEU A 216 8.28 2.48 0.16
CA LEU A 216 9.48 2.01 0.86
C LEU A 216 10.32 3.17 1.39
N GLY A 217 10.41 4.28 0.67
CA GLY A 217 11.15 5.46 1.11
C GLY A 217 10.55 6.07 2.38
N ASN A 218 9.21 6.16 2.45
CA ASN A 218 8.50 6.61 3.65
C ASN A 218 8.60 5.58 4.77
N GLY A 219 8.39 4.30 4.45
CA GLY A 219 8.51 3.18 5.39
C GLY A 219 9.86 3.14 6.10
N LEU A 220 10.96 3.20 5.35
CA LEU A 220 12.31 3.22 5.87
C LEU A 220 12.55 4.44 6.79
N LYS A 221 12.08 5.63 6.40
CA LYS A 221 12.18 6.83 7.25
C LYS A 221 11.39 6.68 8.56
N MET A 222 10.17 6.12 8.50
CA MET A 222 9.33 5.92 9.68
C MET A 222 10.01 5.04 10.73
N ILE A 223 10.73 4.00 10.30
CA ILE A 223 11.46 3.13 11.22
C ILE A 223 12.86 3.64 11.60
N GLY A 224 13.22 4.86 11.21
CA GLY A 224 14.49 5.50 11.56
C GLY A 224 15.67 5.21 10.62
N GLU A 225 15.44 4.60 9.46
CA GLU A 225 16.46 4.43 8.43
C GLU A 225 16.50 5.60 7.43
N THR A 226 17.67 5.86 6.86
CA THR A 226 17.82 6.78 5.73
C THR A 226 17.84 5.96 4.43
N PRO A 227 16.82 6.09 3.55
CA PRO A 227 16.78 5.36 2.29
C PRO A 227 18.00 5.71 1.42
N ARG A 228 18.69 4.69 0.90
CA ARG A 228 19.87 4.85 0.04
C ARG A 228 19.59 4.32 -1.36
N GLU A 229 19.91 5.12 -2.36
CA GLU A 229 19.79 4.70 -3.76
C GLU A 229 20.97 3.83 -4.23
N ARG A 230 21.98 3.63 -3.39
CA ARG A 230 23.17 2.82 -3.67
C ARG A 230 23.48 2.00 -2.42
N ILE A 231 23.59 0.68 -2.58
CA ILE A 231 23.72 -0.31 -1.49
C ILE A 231 24.88 -1.25 -1.80
#